data_AF-E0TF12-F1
#
_entry.id   AF-E0TF12-F1
#
_cell.length_a   1.000
_cell.length_b   1.000
_cell.length_c   1.000
_cell.angle_alpha   90.00
_cell.angle_beta   90.00
_cell.angle_gamma   90.00
#
_symmetry.space_group_name_H-M   'P 1'
#
loop_
_entity.id
_entity.type
_entity.pdbx_description
1 polymer ?
#
loop_
_entity_poly.entity_id
_entity_poly.type
_entity_poly.pdbx_seq_one_letter_code
_entity_poly.pdbx_strand_id
1 'polypeptide(L)'
;MAPKKTRFGQAPAKPEKLVESFLGDDRFLMVSPNAYNSLELGTTQLYNEPVVYNRKRHGHFELDGRRYDFRMRTSVPSNLSEEFLLVDLLHNLDRLPEEKAAVLPKALRRARRMDRARLSRAVKDFGSARAARLLKPVLNPDQATAA
;
A
#
# COMPACT_ATOMS: atom_id res chain seq x y z
N MET A 1 9.54 30.57 3.55
CA MET A 1 8.67 29.81 4.47
C MET A 1 9.41 29.64 5.80
N ALA A 2 8.83 30.09 6.90
CA ALA A 2 9.43 29.97 8.24
C ALA A 2 8.63 28.95 9.09
N PRO A 3 9.29 28.13 9.93
CA PRO A 3 8.63 27.08 10.70
C PRO A 3 7.78 27.65 11.85
N LYS A 4 6.62 27.03 12.10
CA LYS A 4 5.77 27.33 13.28
C LYS A 4 6.46 26.77 14.54
N LYS A 5 6.90 27.66 15.44
CA LYS A 5 7.43 27.30 16.76
C LYS A 5 6.30 26.83 17.67
N THR A 6 6.45 25.65 18.29
CA THR A 6 5.66 25.23 19.45
C THR A 6 6.54 25.28 20.71
N ARG A 7 5.94 25.24 21.91
CA ARG A 7 6.62 25.39 23.22
C ARG A 7 7.68 24.32 23.54
N PHE A 8 7.93 23.36 22.64
CA PHE A 8 8.85 22.22 22.83
C PHE A 8 9.97 22.13 21.77
N GLY A 9 10.20 23.19 20.97
CA GLY A 9 11.23 23.20 19.92
C GLY A 9 10.63 23.22 18.50
N GLN A 10 11.47 23.04 17.47
CA GLN A 10 10.97 22.86 16.11
C GLN A 10 10.15 21.57 16.07
N ALA A 11 8.86 21.67 15.78
CA ALA A 11 8.06 20.48 15.54
C ALA A 11 8.72 19.68 14.41
N PRO A 12 8.89 18.35 14.54
CA PRO A 12 9.46 17.55 13.48
C PRO A 12 8.70 17.81 12.19
N ALA A 13 9.43 17.88 11.08
CA ALA A 13 8.80 18.04 9.79
C ALA A 13 7.81 16.89 9.60
N LYS A 14 6.61 17.22 9.09
CA LYS A 14 5.62 16.18 8.76
C LYS A 14 6.32 15.11 7.88
N PRO A 15 6.16 13.80 8.16
CA PRO A 15 6.85 12.74 7.43
C PRO A 15 6.78 12.89 5.90
N GLU A 16 5.64 13.38 5.40
CA GLU A 16 5.40 13.65 3.98
C GLU A 16 6.38 14.69 3.44
N LYS A 17 6.67 15.76 4.18
CA LYS A 17 7.59 16.82 3.73
C LYS A 17 9.05 16.37 3.73
N LEU A 18 9.42 15.49 4.65
CA LEU A 18 10.75 14.86 4.65
C LEU A 18 10.92 13.95 3.42
N VAL A 19 9.92 13.11 3.16
CA VAL A 19 9.90 12.20 2.00
C VAL A 19 9.89 13.00 0.69
N GLU A 20 9.07 14.04 0.58
CA GLU A 20 9.00 14.93 -0.59
C GLU A 20 10.35 15.59 -0.88
N SER A 21 11.00 16.13 0.16
CA SER A 21 12.32 16.75 0.02
C SER A 21 13.40 15.74 -0.36
N PHE A 22 13.35 14.53 0.22
CA PHE A 22 14.28 13.45 -0.07
C PHE A 22 14.14 12.94 -1.52
N LEU A 23 12.92 12.85 -2.03
CA LEU A 23 12.63 12.47 -3.41
C LEU A 23 12.83 13.63 -4.41
N GLY A 24 12.72 14.87 -3.95
CA GLY A 24 12.54 16.04 -4.81
C GLY A 24 11.33 15.89 -5.74
N ASP A 25 10.26 15.25 -5.26
CA ASP A 25 9.02 14.94 -5.99
C ASP A 25 7.87 14.84 -4.99
N ASP A 26 6.69 15.31 -5.36
CA ASP A 26 5.46 15.18 -4.57
C ASP A 26 4.61 13.98 -4.99
N ARG A 27 4.96 13.30 -6.08
CA ARG A 27 4.27 12.10 -6.60
C ARG A 27 4.74 10.84 -5.89
N PHE A 28 4.30 10.68 -4.65
CA PHE A 28 4.49 9.48 -3.86
C PHE A 28 3.24 9.16 -3.03
N LEU A 29 3.15 7.92 -2.55
CA LEU A 29 2.13 7.49 -1.62
C LEU A 29 2.82 6.84 -0.42
N MET A 30 2.52 7.36 0.77
CA MET A 30 2.95 6.76 2.03
C MET A 30 1.87 5.82 2.53
N VAL A 31 2.24 4.57 2.77
CA VAL A 31 1.37 3.53 3.34
C VAL A 31 1.92 3.17 4.71
N SER A 32 1.20 3.56 5.76
CA SER A 32 1.54 3.15 7.11
C SER A 32 1.14 1.69 7.33
N PRO A 33 1.78 0.98 8.27
CA PRO A 33 1.35 -0.37 8.63
C PRO A 33 -0.13 -0.51 8.98
N ASN A 34 -0.68 0.48 9.68
CA ASN A 34 -2.06 0.47 10.14
C ASN A 34 -3.07 0.70 9.01
N ALA A 35 -2.62 1.14 7.82
CA ALA A 35 -3.51 1.38 6.69
C ALA A 35 -4.32 0.13 6.32
N TYR A 36 -3.72 -1.05 6.45
CA TYR A 36 -4.38 -2.32 6.13
C TYR A 36 -5.54 -2.68 7.07
N ASN A 37 -5.65 -2.03 8.24
CA ASN A 37 -6.79 -2.23 9.12
C ASN A 37 -8.11 -1.79 8.48
N SER A 38 -8.06 -0.85 7.53
CA SER A 38 -9.22 -0.46 6.70
C SER A 38 -9.77 -1.60 5.86
N LEU A 39 -8.99 -2.65 5.60
CA LEU A 39 -9.45 -3.84 4.88
C LEU A 39 -10.25 -4.80 5.77
N GLU A 40 -10.30 -4.56 7.09
CA GLU A 40 -11.07 -5.35 8.06
C GLU A 40 -10.78 -6.86 8.00
N LEU A 41 -9.52 -7.23 7.77
CA LEU A 41 -9.12 -8.63 7.63
C LEU A 41 -8.98 -9.35 8.98
N GLY A 42 -9.08 -8.62 10.11
CA GLY A 42 -8.84 -9.17 11.44
C GLY A 42 -7.43 -9.76 11.56
N THR A 43 -6.44 -9.01 11.09
CA THR A 43 -4.99 -9.31 11.19
C THR A 43 -4.34 -8.32 12.14
N THR A 44 -3.34 -8.75 12.89
CA THR A 44 -2.59 -7.90 13.83
C THR A 44 -1.31 -7.41 13.16
N GLN A 45 -1.27 -6.13 12.76
CA GLN A 45 -0.09 -5.38 12.27
C GLN A 45 0.78 -6.09 11.20
N LEU A 46 0.42 -5.87 9.94
CA LEU A 46 1.06 -6.46 8.75
C LEU A 46 2.46 -5.91 8.41
N TYR A 47 2.89 -4.79 9.01
CA TYR A 47 4.16 -4.14 8.69
C TYR A 47 4.79 -3.48 9.92
N ASN A 48 6.12 -3.52 9.99
CA ASN A 48 6.86 -2.81 11.05
C ASN A 48 7.35 -1.43 10.58
N GLU A 49 7.39 -1.20 9.27
CA GLU A 49 7.93 0.02 8.64
C GLU A 49 6.92 0.60 7.63
N PRO A 50 6.74 1.94 7.55
CA PRO A 50 5.96 2.57 6.49
C PRO A 50 6.60 2.34 5.12
N VAL A 51 5.76 2.08 4.12
CA VAL A 51 6.18 1.93 2.73
C VAL A 51 5.95 3.25 1.99
N VAL A 52 6.93 3.67 1.19
CA VAL A 52 6.85 4.87 0.34
C VAL A 52 6.87 4.43 -1.13
N TYR A 53 5.69 4.34 -1.73
CA TYR A 53 5.56 4.12 -3.17
C TYR A 53 5.92 5.40 -3.91
N ASN A 54 6.89 5.32 -4.81
CA ASN A 54 7.44 6.49 -5.50
C ASN A 54 7.97 6.11 -6.90
N ARG A 55 8.50 7.08 -7.65
CA ARG A 55 9.02 6.86 -9.01
C ARG A 55 10.54 7.02 -9.17
N LYS A 56 11.29 7.26 -8.07
CA LYS A 56 12.68 7.74 -8.13
C LYS A 56 13.69 6.93 -7.32
N ARG A 57 13.28 6.24 -6.26
CA ARG A 57 14.15 5.59 -5.27
C ARG A 57 13.58 4.24 -4.85
N HIS A 58 14.48 3.30 -4.59
CA HIS A 58 14.15 1.97 -4.06
C HIS A 58 15.13 1.63 -2.94
N GLY A 59 14.66 1.00 -1.86
CA GLY A 59 15.48 0.56 -0.72
C GLY A 59 15.00 1.12 0.62
N HIS A 60 15.68 0.72 1.69
CA HIS A 60 15.37 1.21 3.04
C HIS A 60 16.20 2.47 3.35
N PHE A 61 15.54 3.52 3.80
CA PHE A 61 16.18 4.79 4.17
C PHE A 61 15.69 5.25 5.54
N GLU A 62 16.58 5.90 6.29
CA GLU A 62 16.23 6.56 7.54
C GLU A 62 16.12 8.06 7.31
N LEU A 63 14.96 8.64 7.64
CA LEU A 63 14.72 10.08 7.57
C LEU A 63 14.25 10.55 8.96
N ASP A 64 14.98 11.48 9.56
CA ASP A 64 14.70 12.03 10.90
C ASP A 64 14.53 10.94 11.97
N GLY A 65 15.44 9.95 11.98
CA GLY A 65 15.43 8.82 12.93
C GLY A 65 14.35 7.76 12.68
N ARG A 66 13.59 7.85 11.57
CA ARG A 66 12.55 6.88 11.21
C ARG A 66 12.91 6.14 9.94
N ARG A 67 12.83 4.81 9.96
CA ARG A 67 13.03 3.96 8.77
C ARG A 67 11.79 3.90 7.89
N TYR A 68 12.02 3.87 6.58
CA TYR A 68 11.03 3.76 5.53
C TYR A 68 11.49 2.78 4.47
N ASP A 69 10.58 1.96 3.95
CA ASP A 69 10.80 1.11 2.78
C ASP A 69 10.34 1.84 1.51
N PHE A 70 11.29 2.38 0.74
CA PHE A 70 10.99 3.05 -0.53
C PHE A 70 10.84 2.00 -1.63
N ARG A 71 9.69 2.00 -2.30
CA ARG A 71 9.38 1.07 -3.38
C ARG A 71 9.04 1.81 -4.67
N MET A 72 9.92 1.67 -5.65
CA MET A 72 9.69 2.24 -6.96
C MET A 72 8.53 1.52 -7.69
N ARG A 73 7.58 2.31 -8.21
CA ARG A 73 6.47 1.87 -9.07
C ARG A 73 6.44 2.75 -10.33
N THR A 74 5.98 2.20 -11.44
CA THR A 74 5.74 2.96 -12.67
C THR A 74 4.58 3.95 -12.50
N SER A 75 3.58 3.57 -11.70
CA SER A 75 2.41 4.36 -11.35
C SER A 75 2.19 4.36 -9.84
N VAL A 76 1.83 5.51 -9.28
CA VAL A 76 1.55 5.69 -7.86
C VAL A 76 0.24 6.46 -7.74
N PRO A 77 -0.75 5.97 -6.98
CA PRO A 77 -2.01 6.70 -6.83
C PRO A 77 -1.78 8.01 -6.06
N SER A 78 -2.55 9.04 -6.38
CA SER A 78 -2.48 10.33 -5.67
C SER A 78 -3.06 10.26 -4.25
N ASN A 79 -3.97 9.32 -4.00
CA ASN A 79 -4.62 9.11 -2.71
C ASN A 79 -4.69 7.62 -2.39
N LEU A 80 -4.70 7.30 -1.10
CA LEU A 80 -4.87 5.94 -0.64
C LEU A 80 -6.33 5.49 -0.83
N SER A 81 -6.54 4.29 -1.38
CA SER A 81 -7.85 3.64 -1.42
C SER A 81 -7.76 2.20 -0.92
N GLU A 82 -8.88 1.64 -0.49
CA GLU A 82 -8.94 0.25 -0.05
C GLU A 82 -8.64 -0.73 -1.20
N GLU A 83 -9.07 -0.44 -2.42
CA GLU A 83 -8.76 -1.27 -3.59
C GLU A 83 -7.26 -1.31 -3.86
N PHE A 84 -6.57 -0.16 -3.75
CA PHE A 84 -5.11 -0.12 -3.84
C PHE A 84 -4.47 -0.93 -2.72
N LEU A 85 -4.90 -0.76 -1.47
CA LEU A 85 -4.37 -1.50 -0.32
C LEU A 85 -4.55 -3.01 -0.48
N LEU A 86 -5.71 -3.45 -0.97
CA LEU A 86 -5.96 -4.87 -1.23
C LEU A 86 -5.02 -5.41 -2.31
N VAL A 87 -4.86 -4.69 -3.42
CA VAL A 87 -3.96 -5.08 -4.52
C VAL A 87 -2.51 -5.13 -4.03
N ASP A 88 -2.11 -4.16 -3.22
CA ASP A 88 -0.76 -4.08 -2.66
C ASP A 88 -0.50 -5.21 -1.65
N LEU A 89 -1.47 -5.52 -0.78
CA LEU A 89 -1.40 -6.66 0.12
C LEU A 89 -1.16 -7.96 -0.65
N LEU A 90 -1.94 -8.20 -1.71
CA LEU A 90 -1.84 -9.42 -2.52
C LEU A 90 -0.51 -9.53 -3.27
N HIS A 91 0.03 -8.40 -3.71
CA HIS A 91 1.37 -8.32 -4.29
C HIS A 91 2.45 -8.70 -3.27
N ASN A 92 2.30 -8.24 -2.02
CA ASN A 92 3.30 -8.37 -0.96
C ASN A 92 3.09 -9.58 -0.04
N LEU A 93 2.14 -10.47 -0.32
CA LEU A 93 1.77 -11.61 0.55
C LEU A 93 2.95 -12.43 1.08
N ASP A 94 4.00 -12.64 0.29
CA ASP A 94 5.15 -13.46 0.72
C ASP A 94 6.17 -12.66 1.57
N ARG A 95 5.93 -11.36 1.77
CA ARG A 95 6.73 -10.43 2.59
C ARG A 95 6.00 -9.99 3.87
N LEU A 96 4.77 -10.45 4.06
CA LEU A 96 4.00 -10.15 5.26
C LEU A 96 4.51 -11.03 6.42
N PRO A 97 4.56 -10.50 7.65
CA PRO A 97 4.82 -11.30 8.84
C PRO A 97 3.78 -12.41 9.06
N GLU A 98 2.53 -12.18 8.68
CA GLU A 98 1.44 -13.13 8.85
C GLU A 98 1.46 -14.27 7.83
N GLU A 99 0.95 -15.43 8.27
CA GLU A 99 0.80 -16.59 7.41
C GLU A 99 -0.12 -16.30 6.21
N LYS A 100 0.43 -16.45 5.01
CA LYS A 100 -0.32 -16.33 3.75
C LYS A 100 -1.60 -17.16 3.72
N ALA A 101 -1.58 -18.36 4.29
CA ALA A 101 -2.74 -19.25 4.36
C ALA A 101 -3.89 -18.65 5.17
N ALA A 102 -3.59 -17.85 6.19
CA ALA A 102 -4.58 -17.15 7.01
C ALA A 102 -5.06 -15.84 6.36
N VAL A 103 -4.20 -15.12 5.64
CA VAL A 103 -4.51 -13.80 5.07
C VAL A 103 -5.23 -13.90 3.73
N LEU A 104 -4.75 -14.76 2.81
CA LEU A 104 -5.24 -14.80 1.43
C LEU A 104 -6.76 -15.06 1.33
N PRO A 105 -7.35 -16.05 2.03
CA PRO A 105 -8.79 -16.28 1.96
C PRO A 105 -9.61 -15.09 2.45
N LYS A 106 -9.14 -14.38 3.47
CA LYS A 106 -9.81 -13.19 4.01
C LYS A 106 -9.73 -12.02 3.03
N ALA A 107 -8.55 -11.80 2.42
CA ALA A 107 -8.37 -10.78 1.39
C ALA A 107 -9.28 -11.05 0.18
N LEU A 108 -9.36 -12.30 -0.31
CA LEU A 108 -10.27 -12.66 -1.41
C LEU A 108 -11.75 -12.52 -1.03
N ARG A 109 -12.13 -12.77 0.22
CA ARG A 109 -13.49 -12.50 0.71
C ARG A 109 -13.78 -11.01 0.75
N ARG A 110 -12.84 -10.18 1.22
CA ARG A 110 -12.98 -8.71 1.20
C ARG A 110 -13.12 -8.19 -0.23
N ALA A 111 -12.31 -8.71 -1.16
CA ALA A 111 -12.33 -8.36 -2.58
C ALA A 111 -13.72 -8.54 -3.22
N ARG A 112 -14.41 -9.64 -2.91
CA ARG A 112 -15.77 -9.93 -3.41
C ARG A 112 -16.83 -8.93 -2.93
N ARG A 113 -16.55 -8.20 -1.85
CA ARG A 113 -17.44 -7.18 -1.27
C ARG A 113 -17.08 -5.75 -1.68
N MET A 114 -16.03 -5.58 -2.50
CA MET A 114 -15.61 -4.27 -3.01
C MET A 114 -16.33 -3.94 -4.31
N ASP A 115 -16.31 -2.66 -4.68
CA ASP A 115 -16.73 -2.22 -6.01
C ASP A 115 -15.82 -2.87 -7.08
N ARG A 116 -16.41 -3.71 -7.93
CA ARG A 116 -15.68 -4.50 -8.93
C ARG A 116 -15.00 -3.63 -9.98
N ALA A 117 -15.61 -2.50 -10.36
CA ALA A 117 -15.03 -1.61 -11.36
C ALA A 117 -13.81 -0.88 -10.80
N ARG A 118 -13.90 -0.37 -9.56
CA ARG A 118 -12.77 0.27 -8.87
C ARG A 118 -11.64 -0.73 -8.60
N LEU A 119 -11.97 -1.95 -8.17
CA LEU A 119 -10.96 -2.98 -7.91
C LEU A 119 -10.27 -3.42 -9.21
N SER A 120 -11.03 -3.63 -10.29
CA SER A 120 -10.46 -3.92 -11.61
C SER A 120 -9.52 -2.82 -12.08
N ARG A 121 -9.91 -1.55 -11.88
CA ARG A 121 -9.06 -0.40 -12.20
C ARG A 121 -7.77 -0.38 -11.37
N ALA A 122 -7.86 -0.63 -10.06
CA ALA A 122 -6.69 -0.69 -9.19
C ALA A 122 -5.73 -1.82 -9.59
N VAL A 123 -6.25 -3.00 -9.97
CA VAL A 123 -5.43 -4.10 -10.50
C VAL A 123 -4.73 -3.71 -11.80
N LYS A 124 -5.44 -3.02 -12.71
CA LYS A 124 -4.85 -2.57 -13.98
C LYS A 124 -3.75 -1.53 -13.77
N ASP A 125 -3.99 -0.56 -12.90
CA ASP A 125 -3.10 0.61 -12.75
C ASP A 125 -1.92 0.34 -11.81
N PHE A 126 -2.11 -0.51 -10.80
CA PHE A 126 -1.13 -0.72 -9.70
C PHE A 126 -0.82 -2.19 -9.41
N GLY A 127 -1.53 -3.12 -10.06
CA GLY A 127 -1.37 -4.54 -9.80
C GLY A 127 -0.08 -5.13 -10.34
N SER A 128 0.24 -6.31 -9.82
CA SER A 128 1.29 -7.18 -10.35
C SER A 128 0.67 -8.41 -11.00
N ALA A 129 1.44 -9.15 -11.80
CA ALA A 129 1.01 -10.42 -12.38
C ALA A 129 0.43 -11.38 -11.31
N ARG A 130 1.04 -11.39 -10.11
CA ARG A 130 0.55 -12.15 -8.96
C ARG A 130 -0.83 -11.68 -8.49
N ALA A 131 -0.98 -10.39 -8.19
CA ALA A 131 -2.24 -9.84 -7.70
C ALA A 131 -3.37 -10.01 -8.74
N ALA A 132 -3.06 -9.77 -10.02
CA ALA A 132 -3.99 -10.00 -11.13
C ALA A 132 -4.43 -11.46 -11.22
N ARG A 133 -3.51 -12.42 -11.12
CA ARG A 133 -3.84 -13.86 -11.12
C ARG A 133 -4.74 -14.24 -9.93
N LEU A 134 -4.43 -13.76 -8.73
CA LEU A 134 -5.20 -14.05 -7.52
C LEU A 134 -6.61 -13.44 -7.55
N LEU A 135 -6.76 -12.26 -8.14
CA LEU A 135 -8.05 -11.56 -8.24
C LEU A 135 -8.86 -11.94 -9.46
N LYS A 136 -8.28 -12.62 -10.46
CA LYS A 136 -9.00 -13.04 -11.68
C LYS A 136 -10.32 -13.78 -11.38
N PRO A 137 -10.38 -14.76 -10.46
CA PRO A 137 -11.65 -15.45 -10.16
C PRO A 137 -12.69 -14.56 -9.46
N VAL A 138 -12.24 -13.51 -8.75
CA VAL A 138 -13.13 -12.53 -8.11
C VAL A 138 -13.66 -11.53 -9.14
N LEU A 139 -12.80 -11.11 -10.06
CA LEU A 139 -13.12 -10.12 -11.08
C LEU A 139 -13.83 -10.70 -12.30
N ASN A 140 -13.77 -12.02 -12.52
CA ASN A 140 -14.42 -12.74 -13.62
C ASN A 140 -15.07 -14.05 -13.09
N PRO A 141 -16.13 -13.97 -12.26
CA PRO A 141 -16.75 -15.15 -11.67
C PRO A 141 -17.35 -16.09 -12.72
N ASP A 142 -17.87 -15.55 -13.83
CA ASP A 142 -18.52 -16.33 -14.89
C ASP A 142 -17.55 -17.20 -15.70
N GLN A 143 -16.25 -16.94 -15.61
CA GLN A 143 -15.20 -17.76 -16.26
C GLN A 143 -14.58 -18.79 -15.32
N ALA A 144 -14.92 -18.77 -14.02
CA ALA A 144 -14.33 -19.68 -13.03
C ALA A 144 -15.01 -21.07 -13.03
N THR A 145 -16.18 -21.21 -13.63
CA THR A 145 -16.97 -22.45 -13.69
C THR A 145 -16.73 -23.27 -14.97
N ALA A 146 -15.89 -22.78 -15.88
CA ALA A 146 -15.64 -23.37 -17.20
C ALA A 146 -14.28 -24.09 -17.32
N ALA A 147 -13.65 -24.47 -16.20
CA ALA A 147 -12.37 -25.18 -16.18
C ALA A 147 -12.48 -26.45 -15.33
#